data_AF-A0AA51UJ34-F1
#
_entry.id   AF-A0AA51UJ34-F1
#
_cell.length_a   1.000
_cell.length_b   1.000
_cell.length_c   1.000
_cell.angle_alpha   90.00
_cell.angle_beta   90.00
_cell.angle_gamma   90.00
#
_symmetry.space_group_name_H-M   'P 1'
#
loop_
_entity.id
_entity.type
_entity.pdbx_description
1 polymer ?
#
loop_
_entity_poly.entity_id
_entity_poly.type
_entity_poly.pdbx_seq_one_letter_code
_entity_poly.pdbx_strand_id
1 'polypeptide(L)'
;MDKMKKVGLLGAAALIGAGLAALSEEKIREFVKEKVDSGKLSKEEGKILVEDLVSETKRQKLSLEKNILEKIHDSVKMADKELDELTDKIDELKIQELEAELERMKSLRKGQQ
;
A
#
# COMPACT_ATOMS: atom_id res chain seq x y z
N MET A 1 15.21 7.29 -4.52
CA MET A 1 13.89 7.24 -3.84
C MET A 1 13.12 5.95 -4.11
N ASP A 2 13.25 5.34 -5.29
CA ASP A 2 12.40 4.22 -5.73
C ASP A 2 12.54 2.92 -4.90
N LYS A 3 13.77 2.58 -4.46
CA LYS A 3 14.02 1.43 -3.57
C LYS A 3 13.42 1.59 -2.17
N MET A 4 13.46 2.80 -1.59
CA MET A 4 12.90 3.06 -0.26
C MET A 4 11.37 2.95 -0.24
N LYS A 5 10.69 3.42 -1.30
CA LYS A 5 9.22 3.25 -1.43
C LYS A 5 8.83 1.77 -1.55
N LYS A 6 9.57 0.98 -2.34
CA LYS A 6 9.32 -0.48 -2.50
C LYS A 6 9.51 -1.26 -1.20
N VAL A 7 10.57 -0.95 -0.44
CA VAL A 7 10.81 -1.57 0.87
C VAL A 7 9.70 -1.19 1.88
N GLY A 8 9.21 0.05 1.82
CA GLY A 8 8.07 0.49 2.64
C GLY A 8 6.77 -0.26 2.35
N LEU A 9 6.45 -0.47 1.06
CA LEU A 9 5.23 -1.19 0.65
C LEU A 9 5.26 -2.67 1.07
N LEU A 10 6.40 -3.33 0.89
CA LEU A 10 6.60 -4.72 1.31
C LEU A 10 6.54 -4.87 2.84
N GLY A 11 7.12 -3.92 3.58
CA GLY A 11 7.03 -3.89 5.04
C GLY A 11 5.59 -3.71 5.52
N ALA A 12 4.80 -2.84 4.87
CA ALA A 12 3.39 -2.66 5.17
C ALA A 12 2.56 -3.93 4.90
N ALA A 13 2.79 -4.59 3.74
CA ALA A 13 2.11 -5.84 3.41
C ALA A 13 2.44 -6.96 4.41
N ALA A 14 3.71 -7.06 4.84
CA ALA A 14 4.13 -8.02 5.85
C ALA A 14 3.47 -7.76 7.22
N LEU A 15 3.40 -6.51 7.67
CA LEU A 15 2.73 -6.14 8.92
C LEU A 15 1.22 -6.45 8.88
N ILE A 16 0.55 -6.14 7.77
CA ILE A 16 -0.88 -6.46 7.58
C ILE A 16 -1.07 -7.98 7.61
N GLY A 17 -0.24 -8.74 6.88
CA GLY A 17 -0.31 -10.21 6.86
C GLY A 17 -0.08 -10.81 8.24
N ALA A 18 0.92 -10.34 8.98
CA ALA A 18 1.20 -10.78 10.34
C ALA A 18 0.05 -10.47 11.30
N GLY A 19 -0.52 -9.26 11.23
CA GLY A 19 -1.68 -8.87 12.04
C GLY A 19 -2.90 -9.74 11.76
N LEU A 20 -3.21 -9.99 10.48
CA LEU A 20 -4.31 -10.87 10.08
C LEU A 20 -4.09 -12.33 10.55
N ALA A 21 -2.86 -12.83 10.48
CA ALA A 21 -2.52 -14.17 10.98
C ALA A 21 -2.65 -14.28 12.50
N ALA A 22 -2.22 -13.25 13.24
CA ALA A 22 -2.36 -13.17 14.69
C ALA A 22 -3.83 -13.11 15.15
N LEU A 23 -4.72 -12.59 14.31
CA LEU A 23 -6.17 -12.54 14.53
C LEU A 23 -6.91 -13.78 13.98
N SER A 24 -6.20 -14.82 13.56
CA SER A 24 -6.84 -16.05 13.09
C SER A 24 -7.66 -16.71 14.20
N GLU A 25 -8.74 -17.40 13.81
CA GLU A 25 -9.59 -18.13 14.74
C GLU A 25 -8.81 -19.15 15.59
N GLU A 26 -7.80 -19.79 15.00
CA GLU A 26 -6.88 -20.69 15.71
C GLU A 26 -6.14 -19.95 16.83
N LYS A 27 -5.55 -18.78 16.52
CA LYS A 27 -4.78 -18.01 17.50
C LYS A 27 -5.67 -17.43 18.60
N ILE A 28 -6.88 -17.01 18.27
CA ILE A 28 -7.90 -16.58 19.24
C ILE A 28 -8.24 -17.74 20.18
N ARG A 29 -8.51 -18.94 19.64
CA ARG A 29 -8.83 -20.13 20.45
C ARG A 29 -7.67 -20.54 21.35
N GLU A 30 -6.44 -20.50 20.84
CA GLU A 30 -5.22 -20.79 21.61
C GLU A 30 -5.04 -19.79 22.76
N PHE A 31 -5.18 -18.50 22.49
CA PHE A 31 -5.08 -17.45 23.50
C PHE A 31 -6.12 -17.60 24.61
N VAL A 32 -7.39 -17.84 24.25
CA VAL A 32 -8.45 -18.01 25.25
C VAL A 32 -8.24 -19.31 26.04
N LYS A 33 -7.82 -20.40 25.37
CA LYS A 33 -7.49 -21.65 26.04
C LYS A 33 -6.39 -21.48 27.08
N GLU A 34 -5.32 -20.74 26.77
CA GLU A 34 -4.26 -20.42 27.74
C GLU A 34 -4.82 -19.67 28.98
N LYS A 35 -5.80 -18.78 28.79
CA LYS A 35 -6.46 -18.08 29.91
C LYS A 35 -7.36 -19.00 30.74
N VAL A 36 -8.03 -19.96 30.12
CA VAL A 36 -8.80 -20.99 30.84
C VAL A 36 -7.86 -21.91 31.62
N ASP A 37 -6.79 -22.40 30.99
CA ASP A 37 -5.83 -23.33 31.59
C ASP A 37 -5.06 -22.68 32.76
N SER A 38 -4.78 -21.37 32.67
CA SER A 38 -4.19 -20.60 33.78
C SER A 38 -5.17 -20.23 34.90
N GLY A 39 -6.43 -20.65 34.80
CA GLY A 39 -7.48 -20.37 35.79
C GLY A 39 -7.98 -18.93 35.79
N LYS A 40 -7.60 -18.11 34.80
CA LYS A 40 -8.05 -16.71 34.66
C LYS A 40 -9.46 -16.60 34.09
N LEU A 41 -9.95 -17.64 33.43
CA LEU A 41 -11.31 -17.76 32.90
C LEU A 41 -11.88 -19.13 33.23
N SER A 42 -13.18 -19.21 33.50
CA SER A 42 -13.90 -20.47 33.49
C SER A 42 -14.07 -21.00 32.06
N LYS A 43 -14.42 -22.30 31.94
CA LYS A 43 -14.70 -22.91 30.62
C LYS A 43 -15.87 -22.23 29.89
N GLU A 44 -16.89 -21.80 30.64
CA GLU A 44 -18.07 -21.17 30.06
C GLU A 44 -17.75 -19.77 29.53
N GLU A 45 -17.03 -18.96 30.34
CA GLU A 45 -16.55 -17.63 29.93
C GLU A 45 -15.60 -17.73 28.73
N GLY A 46 -14.72 -18.73 28.71
CA GLY A 46 -13.82 -18.97 27.57
C GLY A 46 -14.58 -19.29 26.28
N LYS A 47 -15.66 -20.09 26.35
CA LYS A 47 -16.46 -20.42 25.17
C LYS A 47 -17.14 -19.19 24.58
N ILE A 48 -17.77 -18.37 25.43
CA ILE A 48 -18.43 -17.12 25.02
C ILE A 48 -17.39 -16.17 24.42
N LEU A 49 -16.25 -15.99 25.09
CA LEU A 49 -15.19 -15.08 24.63
C LEU A 49 -14.63 -15.47 23.26
N VAL A 50 -14.47 -16.76 22.96
CA VAL A 50 -14.05 -17.21 21.62
C VAL A 50 -15.07 -16.83 20.56
N GLU A 51 -16.36 -17.06 20.80
CA GLU A 51 -17.42 -16.71 19.84
C GLU A 51 -17.46 -15.20 19.60
N ASP A 52 -17.40 -14.40 20.67
CA ASP A 52 -17.38 -12.94 20.59
C ASP A 52 -16.18 -12.45 19.79
N LEU A 53 -14.96 -12.88 20.14
CA LEU A 53 -13.74 -12.46 19.47
C LEU A 53 -13.69 -12.88 18.01
N VAL A 54 -14.12 -14.10 17.67
CA VAL A 54 -14.17 -14.57 16.28
C VAL A 54 -15.20 -13.77 15.48
N SER A 55 -16.37 -13.49 16.06
CA SER A 55 -17.42 -12.71 15.38
C SER A 55 -16.99 -11.26 15.12
N GLU A 56 -16.39 -10.62 16.12
CA GLU A 56 -15.86 -9.25 16.02
C GLU A 56 -14.70 -9.17 15.03
N THR A 57 -13.79 -10.14 15.06
CA THR A 57 -12.68 -10.20 14.11
C THR A 57 -13.18 -10.33 12.67
N LYS A 58 -14.21 -11.15 12.42
CA LYS A 58 -14.82 -11.27 11.09
C LYS A 58 -15.42 -9.94 10.62
N ARG A 59 -16.13 -9.21 11.49
CA ARG A 59 -16.66 -7.88 11.18
C ARG A 59 -15.54 -6.88 10.87
N GLN A 60 -14.51 -6.84 11.72
CA GLN A 60 -13.40 -5.91 11.56
C GLN A 60 -12.57 -6.21 10.32
N LYS A 61 -12.33 -7.48 9.99
CA LYS A 61 -11.58 -7.91 8.80
C LYS A 61 -12.19 -7.35 7.51
N LEU A 62 -13.52 -7.45 7.35
CA LEU A 62 -14.21 -6.91 6.17
C LEU A 62 -14.03 -5.39 6.04
N SER A 63 -14.13 -4.66 7.15
CA SER A 63 -13.90 -3.21 7.18
C SER A 63 -12.44 -2.87 6.85
N LEU A 64 -11.49 -3.63 7.41
CA LEU A 64 -10.06 -3.45 7.19
C LEU A 64 -9.70 -3.66 5.71
N GLU A 65 -10.18 -4.75 5.11
CA GLU A 65 -9.96 -5.08 3.70
C GLU A 65 -10.49 -3.98 2.79
N LYS A 66 -11.71 -3.48 3.04
CA LYS A 66 -12.27 -2.37 2.27
C LYS A 66 -11.42 -1.10 2.36
N ASN A 67 -11.07 -0.69 3.58
CA ASN A 67 -10.29 0.53 3.81
C ASN A 67 -8.88 0.45 3.20
N ILE A 68 -8.25 -0.74 3.25
CA ILE A 68 -6.95 -0.98 2.63
C ILE A 68 -7.07 -0.87 1.11
N LEU A 69 -8.09 -1.51 0.50
CA LEU A 69 -8.30 -1.46 -0.94
C LEU A 69 -8.53 -0.02 -1.44
N GLU A 70 -9.37 0.75 -0.76
CA GLU A 70 -9.59 2.17 -1.09
C GLU A 70 -8.28 2.97 -1.03
N LYS A 71 -7.51 2.86 0.06
CA LYS A 71 -6.24 3.58 0.21
C LYS A 71 -5.20 3.19 -0.84
N ILE A 72 -5.09 1.90 -1.17
CA ILE A 72 -4.18 1.42 -2.21
C ILE A 72 -4.60 1.98 -3.56
N HIS A 73 -5.88 1.88 -3.90
CA HIS A 73 -6.41 2.39 -5.15
C HIS A 73 -6.19 3.89 -5.31
N ASP A 74 -6.42 4.69 -4.26
CA ASP A 74 -6.19 6.13 -4.29
C ASP A 74 -4.71 6.47 -4.44
N SER A 75 -3.83 5.71 -3.77
CA SER A 75 -2.38 5.87 -3.90
C SER A 75 -1.89 5.56 -5.31
N VAL A 76 -2.42 4.51 -5.93
CA VAL A 76 -2.09 4.14 -7.33
C VAL A 76 -2.57 5.24 -8.29
N LYS A 77 -3.81 5.72 -8.13
CA LYS A 77 -4.33 6.83 -8.95
C LYS A 77 -3.50 8.11 -8.84
N MET A 78 -3.04 8.47 -7.64
CA MET A 78 -2.15 9.61 -7.47
C MET A 78 -0.81 9.40 -8.18
N ALA A 79 -0.24 8.19 -8.08
CA ALA A 79 1.00 7.86 -8.77
C ALA A 79 0.87 7.90 -10.30
N ASP A 80 -0.22 7.37 -10.86
CA ASP A 80 -0.50 7.43 -12.30
C ASP A 80 -0.59 8.88 -12.78
N LYS A 81 -1.29 9.74 -12.02
CA LYS A 81 -1.38 11.17 -12.36
C LYS A 81 -0.01 11.87 -12.31
N GLU A 82 0.81 11.58 -11.31
CA GLU A 82 2.18 12.12 -11.23
C GLU A 82 3.05 11.66 -12.41
N LEU A 83 2.86 10.42 -12.87
CA LEU A 83 3.57 9.88 -14.04
C LEU A 83 3.13 10.55 -15.34
N ASP A 84 1.83 10.79 -15.52
CA ASP A 84 1.31 11.53 -16.68
C ASP A 84 1.88 12.96 -16.71
N GLU A 85 1.82 13.69 -15.59
CA GLU A 85 2.38 15.05 -15.48
C GLU A 85 3.90 15.10 -15.73
N LEU A 86 4.64 14.05 -15.35
CA LEU A 86 6.07 13.94 -15.66
C LEU A 86 6.32 13.63 -17.13
N THR A 87 5.45 12.82 -17.75
CA THR A 87 5.55 12.48 -19.18
C THR A 87 5.36 13.72 -20.03
N ASP A 88 4.34 14.52 -19.74
CA ASP A 88 4.07 15.79 -20.43
C ASP A 88 5.28 16.74 -20.33
N LYS A 89 5.86 16.89 -19.14
CA LYS A 89 7.06 17.73 -18.94
C LYS A 89 8.27 17.23 -19.73
N ILE A 90 8.46 15.92 -19.81
CA ILE A 90 9.56 15.33 -20.58
C ILE A 90 9.39 15.67 -22.07
N ASP A 91 8.17 15.59 -22.59
CA ASP A 91 7.91 15.88 -23.99
C ASP A 91 8.03 17.37 -24.31
N GLU A 92 7.58 18.27 -23.42
CA GLU A 92 7.84 19.71 -23.54
C GLU A 92 9.36 20.02 -23.59
N LEU A 93 10.14 19.43 -22.70
CA LEU A 93 11.59 19.64 -22.67
C LEU A 93 12.29 19.13 -23.94
N LYS A 94 11.88 17.97 -24.46
CA LYS A 94 12.40 17.45 -25.73
C LYS A 94 12.09 18.39 -26.90
N ILE A 95 10.88 18.95 -26.95
CA ILE A 95 10.50 19.90 -28.00
C ILE A 95 11.39 21.14 -27.93
N GLN A 96 11.58 21.72 -26.74
CA GLN A 96 12.45 22.89 -26.56
C GLN A 96 13.91 22.61 -26.96
N GLU A 97 14.43 21.42 -26.64
CA GLU A 97 15.78 21.02 -27.04
C GLU A 97 15.91 20.91 -28.56
N LEU A 98 14.92 20.32 -29.23
CA LEU A 98 14.88 20.21 -30.69
C LEU A 98 14.76 21.59 -31.36
N GLU A 99 13.94 22.49 -30.82
CA GLU A 99 13.80 23.85 -31.32
C GLU A 99 15.11 24.64 -31.20
N ALA A 100 15.80 24.52 -30.06
CA ALA A 100 17.08 25.16 -29.84
C ALA A 100 18.16 24.64 -30.82
N GLU A 101 18.17 23.34 -31.08
CA GLU A 101 19.12 22.73 -32.03
C GLU A 101 18.81 23.14 -33.48
N LEU A 102 17.53 23.22 -33.85
CA LEU A 102 17.11 23.74 -35.15
C LEU A 102 17.54 25.19 -35.36
N GLU A 103 17.40 26.04 -34.35
CA GLU A 103 17.87 27.43 -34.42
C GLU A 103 19.39 27.53 -34.55
N ARG A 104 20.16 26.70 -33.82
CA ARG A 104 21.62 26.60 -34.00
C ARG A 104 21.97 26.21 -35.43
N MET A 105 21.35 25.17 -35.98
CA MET A 105 21.58 24.73 -37.36
C MET A 105 21.24 25.82 -38.39
N LYS A 106 20.12 26.55 -38.20
CA LYS A 106 19.76 27.68 -39.07
C LYS A 106 20.80 28.80 -39.02
N SER A 107 21.32 29.13 -37.83
CA SER A 107 22.33 30.18 -37.65
C SER A 107 23.65 29.83 -38.33
N LEU A 108 24.10 28.57 -38.23
CA LEU A 108 25.31 28.08 -38.90
C LEU A 108 25.18 28.11 -40.42
N ARG A 109 23.99 27.79 -40.96
CA ARG A 109 23.73 27.81 -42.40
C ARG A 109 23.72 29.23 -42.98
N LYS A 110 23.27 30.23 -42.21
CA LYS A 110 23.28 31.65 -42.60
C LYS A 110 24.68 32.27 -42.55
N GLY A 111 25.58 31.77 -41.71
CA GLY A 111 26.98 32.24 -41.63
C GLY A 111 27.91 31.67 -42.71
N GLN A 112 27.44 30.71 -43.52
CA GLN A 112 28.20 30.09 -44.62
C GLN A 112 27.76 30.58 -46.02
N GLN A 113 26.85 31.55 -46.10
CA GLN A 113 26.44 32.22 -47.35
C GLN A 113 27.01 33.63 -47.44
#